data_AF-A0A7X3VK67-F1
#
_entry.id   AF-A0A7X3VK67-F1
#
_cell.length_a   1.000
_cell.length_b   1.000
_cell.length_c   1.000
_cell.angle_alpha   90.00
_cell.angle_beta   90.00
_cell.angle_gamma   90.00
#
_symmetry.space_group_name_H-M   'P 1'
#
loop_
_entity.id
_entity.type
_entity.pdbx_description
1 polymer ?
#
loop_
_entity_poly.entity_id
_entity_poly.type
_entity_poly.pdbx_seq_one_letter_code
_entity_poly.pdbx_strand_id
1 'polypeptide(L)' 'MGDKTFGKASVQRVFQLRNSKAAVKLTVARYYTPNDVDIDNVGIIPDVESASFSRSEIQMQSKLRNHEKLKTFIEENG' A
#
# COMPACT_ATOMS: atom_id res chain seq x y z
N MET A 1 0.74 4.98 -9.29
CA MET A 1 1.03 3.57 -9.57
C MET A 1 1.36 2.87 -8.26
N GLY A 2 0.91 1.64 -8.02
CA GLY A 2 1.26 0.90 -6.81
C GLY A 2 0.43 -0.37 -6.63
N ASP A 3 0.53 -0.98 -5.44
CA ASP A 3 -0.25 -2.15 -5.07
C ASP A 3 -1.45 -1.76 -4.20
N LYS A 4 -2.45 -2.64 -4.17
CA LYS A 4 -3.61 -2.53 -3.28
C LYS A 4 -3.16 -2.39 -1.82
N THR A 5 -3.70 -1.41 -1.10
CA THR A 5 -3.37 -1.20 0.32
C THR A 5 -4.05 -2.23 1.23
N PHE A 6 -3.57 -2.37 2.47
CA PHE A 6 -4.12 -3.33 3.44
C PHE A 6 -5.57 -3.04 3.85
N GLY A 7 -5.95 -1.76 3.95
CA GLY A 7 -7.29 -1.37 4.38
C GLY A 7 -7.50 -1.36 5.88
N LYS A 8 -6.64 -0.69 6.65
CA LYS A 8 -6.96 -0.43 8.07
C LYS A 8 -7.63 0.94 8.17
N ALA A 9 -8.94 0.96 8.39
CA ALA A 9 -9.72 2.19 8.48
C ALA A 9 -10.24 2.46 9.91
N SER A 10 -9.99 1.56 10.85
CA SER A 10 -10.46 1.69 12.23
C SER A 10 -9.61 2.63 13.10
N VAL A 11 -10.28 3.48 13.89
CA VAL A 11 -9.68 4.32 14.93
C VAL A 11 -9.90 3.67 16.29
N GLN A 12 -8.82 3.48 17.04
CA GLN A 12 -8.88 2.85 18.36
C GLN A 12 -8.53 3.85 19.45
N ARG A 13 -9.25 3.79 20.57
CA ARG A 13 -8.97 4.55 21.80
C ARG A 13 -8.88 3.62 22.99
N VAL A 14 -8.00 4.00 23.92
CA VAL A 14 -7.81 3.28 25.18
C VAL A 14 -8.61 3.99 26.28
N PHE A 15 -9.39 3.21 27.02
CA PHE A 15 -10.20 3.67 28.15
C PHE A 15 -9.68 3.00 29.42
N GLN A 16 -9.25 3.81 30.39
CA GLN A 16 -8.79 3.29 31.68
C GLN A 16 -9.99 2.93 32.55
N LEU A 17 -9.97 1.74 33.15
CA LEU A 17 -11.00 1.32 34.10
C LEU A 17 -10.76 2.02 35.44
N ARG A 18 -11.79 2.70 35.95
CA ARG A 18 -11.71 3.49 37.18
C ARG A 18 -11.24 2.61 38.35
N ASN A 19 -10.31 3.13 39.15
CA ASN A 19 -9.73 2.45 40.32
C ASN A 19 -9.03 1.11 39.99
N SER A 20 -8.59 0.89 38.76
CA SER A 20 -7.83 -0.29 38.39
C SER A 20 -6.63 0.05 37.50
N LYS A 21 -5.64 -0.85 37.46
CA LYS A 21 -4.53 -0.79 36.51
C LYS A 21 -4.91 -1.30 35.11
N ALA A 22 -6.15 -1.77 34.93
CA ALA A 22 -6.63 -2.33 33.68
C ALA A 22 -7.18 -1.26 32.74
N ALA A 23 -7.17 -1.56 31.44
CA ALA A 23 -7.68 -0.69 30.38
C ALA A 23 -8.36 -1.51 29.29
N VAL A 24 -9.27 -0.88 28.56
CA VAL A 24 -9.94 -1.46 27.39
C VAL A 24 -9.58 -0.65 26.16
N LYS A 25 -9.15 -1.33 25.08
CA LYS A 25 -8.96 -0.71 23.78
C LYS A 25 -10.19 -0.99 22.92
N LEU A 26 -10.89 0.06 22.51
CA LEU A 26 -12.11 -0.03 21.70
C LEU A 26 -11.93 0.70 20.38
N THR A 27 -12.50 0.14 19.32
CA THR A 27 -12.68 0.85 18.05
C THR A 27 -13.84 1.84 18.23
N VAL A 28 -13.58 3.12 17.99
CA VAL A 28 -14.55 4.20 18.22
C VAL A 28 -15.03 4.87 16.92
N ALA A 29 -14.33 4.65 15.81
CA ALA A 29 -14.69 5.21 14.51
C ALA A 29 -14.08 4.38 13.37
N ARG A 30 -14.57 4.63 12.15
CA ARG A 30 -14.01 4.16 10.88
C ARG A 30 -13.84 5.33 9.91
N TYR A 31 -12.81 5.27 9.08
CA TYR A 31 -12.65 6.18 7.96
C TYR A 31 -13.41 5.67 6.74
N TYR A 32 -14.16 6.56 6.09
CA TYR A 32 -14.83 6.33 4.82
C TYR A 32 -14.22 7.25 3.77
N THR A 33 -14.24 6.81 2.51
CA THR A 33 -13.87 7.70 1.40
C THR A 33 -14.95 8.78 1.20
N PRO A 34 -14.66 9.87 0.47
CA PRO A 34 -15.67 10.88 0.11
C PRO A 34 -16.90 10.30 -0.62
N ASN A 35 -16.75 9.14 -1.26
CA ASN A 35 -17.82 8.43 -1.94
C ASN A 35 -18.53 7.41 -1.03
N ASP A 36 -18.39 7.55 0.29
CA ASP A 36 -19.03 6.70 1.32
C ASP A 36 -18.65 5.21 1.26
N VAL A 37 -17.42 4.92 0.82
CA VAL A 37 -16.89 3.54 0.78
C VAL A 37 -16.13 3.22 2.07
N ASP A 38 -16.53 2.14 2.76
CA ASP A 38 -15.75 1.54 3.87
C ASP A 38 -14.52 0.83 3.30
N ILE A 39 -13.33 1.25 3.73
CA ILE A 39 -12.05 0.68 3.28
C ILE A 39 -11.45 -0.28 4.31
N ASP A 40 -12.13 -0.57 5.43
CA ASP A 40 -11.63 -1.50 6.45
C ASP A 40 -11.64 -2.94 5.92
N ASN A 41 -10.50 -3.63 6.02
CA ASN A 41 -10.19 -4.94 5.45
C ASN A 41 -10.27 -5.04 3.91
N VAL A 42 -10.68 -3.97 3.23
CA VAL A 42 -10.76 -3.91 1.76
C VAL A 42 -9.53 -3.23 1.19
N GLY A 43 -9.12 -2.08 1.72
CA GLY A 43 -8.03 -1.28 1.16
C GLY A 43 -8.45 -0.40 -0.01
N ILE A 44 -7.48 0.31 -0.56
CA ILE A 44 -7.65 1.21 -1.71
C ILE A 44 -6.89 0.61 -2.89
N ILE A 45 -7.57 0.51 -4.03
CA ILE A 45 -6.98 0.08 -5.30
C ILE A 45 -6.41 1.32 -5.98
N PRO A 46 -5.13 1.32 -6.39
CA PRO A 46 -4.55 2.44 -7.11
C PRO A 46 -5.07 2.51 -8.54
N ASP A 47 -5.17 3.73 -9.09
CA ASP A 47 -5.65 3.94 -10.48
C ASP A 47 -4.73 3.30 -11.54
N VAL A 48 -3.48 3.04 -11.17
CA VAL A 48 -2.52 2.30 -11.99
C VAL A 48 -1.85 1.26 -11.11
N GLU A 49 -2.01 -0.02 -11.45
CA GLU A 49 -1.38 -1.11 -10.71
C GLU A 49 0.14 -1.19 -10.99
N SER A 50 0.93 -1.58 -10.00
CA SER A 50 2.29 -2.03 -10.27
C SER A 50 2.25 -3.33 -11.06
N ALA A 51 3.12 -3.43 -12.05
CA ALA A 51 3.41 -4.73 -12.64
C ALA A 51 3.96 -5.66 -11.54
N SER A 52 3.20 -6.69 -11.20
CA SER A 52 3.61 -7.73 -10.26
C SER A 52 4.63 -8.62 -10.96
N PHE A 53 5.91 -8.31 -10.73
CA PHE A 53 7.02 -9.13 -11.18
C PHE A 53 7.43 -10.10 -10.09
N SER A 54 7.69 -11.35 -10.44
CA SER A 54 8.38 -12.30 -9.55
C SER A 54 9.73 -11.73 -9.10
N ARG A 55 10.26 -12.22 -7.97
CA ARG A 55 11.59 -11.80 -7.49
C ARG A 55 12.67 -11.92 -8.56
N SER A 56 12.61 -12.97 -9.40
CA SER A 56 13.51 -13.17 -10.54
C SER A 56 13.33 -12.10 -11.63
N GLU A 57 12.09 -11.76 -11.95
CA GLU A 57 11.79 -10.72 -12.94
C GLU A 57 12.17 -9.33 -12.44
N ILE A 58 11.96 -9.01 -11.17
CA ILE A 58 12.45 -7.76 -10.55
C ILE A 58 13.98 -7.67 -10.68
N GLN A 59 14.67 -8.78 -10.43
CA GLN A 59 16.13 -8.85 -10.57
C GLN A 59 16.56 -8.68 -12.03
N MET A 60 15.89 -9.33 -12.98
CA MET A 60 16.17 -9.21 -14.41
C MET A 60 15.89 -7.78 -14.91
N GLN A 61 14.79 -7.17 -14.49
CA GLN A 61 14.42 -5.80 -14.82
C GLN A 61 15.44 -4.79 -14.27
N SER A 62 15.95 -4.99 -13.05
CA SER A 62 17.02 -4.17 -12.49
C SER A 62 18.32 -4.29 -13.29
N LYS A 63 18.68 -5.50 -13.73
CA LYS A 63 19.84 -5.75 -14.59
C LYS A 63 19.69 -5.08 -15.95
N LEU A 64 18.51 -5.20 -16.57
CA LEU A 64 18.19 -4.60 -17.87
C LEU A 64 18.28 -3.07 -17.79
N ARG A 65 17.61 -2.43 -16.83
CA ARG A 65 17.64 -0.97 -16.65
C ARG A 65 19.04 -0.40 -16.48
N ASN A 66 19.93 -1.12 -15.81
CA ASN A 66 21.29 -0.70 -15.57
C ASN A 66 22.25 -1.08 -16.71
N HIS A 67 21.76 -1.75 -17.76
CA HIS A 67 22.57 -2.20 -18.86
C HIS A 67 22.73 -1.12 -19.93
N GLU A 68 23.98 -0.81 -20.29
CA GLU A 68 24.37 0.24 -21.26
C GLU A 68 23.63 0.14 -22.60
N LYS A 69 23.39 -1.09 -23.09
CA LYS A 69 22.66 -1.34 -24.34
C LYS A 69 21.27 -0.71 -24.42
N LEU A 70 20.58 -0.50 -23.29
CA LEU A 70 19.27 0.15 -23.31
C LEU A 70 19.41 1.66 -23.50
N LYS A 71 20.46 2.28 -22.96
CA LYS A 71 20.73 3.70 -23.19
C LYS A 71 21.04 3.95 -24.66
N THR A 72 21.95 3.17 -25.24
CA THR A 72 22.31 3.31 -26.66
C THR A 72 21.13 3.02 -27.58
N PHE A 73 20.31 2.01 -27.30
CA PHE A 73 19.12 1.72 -28.11
C PHE A 73 18.09 2.87 -28.09
N ILE A 74 17.87 3.49 -26.92
CA ILE A 74 16.98 4.65 -26.79
C ILE A 74 17.56 5.87 -27.50
N GLU A 75 18.88 6.08 -27.45
CA GLU A 75 19.56 7.16 -28.18
C GLU A 75 19.54 6.97 -29.70
N GLU A 76 19.57 5.73 -30.18
CA GLU A 76 19.56 5.40 -31.61
C GLU A 76 18.16 5.38 -32.24
N ASN A 77 17.10 5.19 -31.45
CA ASN A 77 15.73 4.96 -31.94
C ASN A 77 14.64 5.85 -31.31
N GLY A 78 15.01 6.73 -30.38
CA GLY A 78 14.13 7.76 -29.79
C GLY A 78 14.22 9.08 -30.54
#